data_AF-A0A975ASF2-F1
#
_entry.id   AF-A0A975ASF2-F1
#
_cell.length_a   1.000
_cell.length_b   1.000
_cell.length_c   1.000
_cell.angle_alpha   90.00
_cell.angle_beta   90.00
_cell.angle_gamma   90.00
#
_symmetry.space_group_name_H-M   'P 1'
#
loop_
_entity.id
_entity.type
_entity.pdbx_description
1 polymer ?
#
loop_
_entity_poly.entity_id
_entity_poly.type
_entity_poly.pdbx_seq_one_letter_code
_entity_poly.pdbx_strand_id
1 'polypeptide(L)'
;MTMPFFLIDFENVQPKALDRLRPGEHRIKVFLGQHQGRLMLELVRALQPFGSDAEYIQIQGSGPDAVDFHIAFYIGRLAAAHPQATFNIISKDRGFDPLVRHLGTLGIACQRLPEIPDSGLAPGAAAAPAAGGAKPARSGKAARVVKAAPKPAAKAVAKAAPKAVAKVAPADPKCPPGPAKVVTARAGAATVVARLKKMRTRPARLGTLRSSIRAMFVPALDDATLDAVLQSLQGSGKVKVSGTKVTYSVEA
;
A
#
# COMPACT_ATOMS: atom_id res chain seq x y z
N MET A 1 23.71 -18.81 -22.39
CA MET A 1 24.26 -18.14 -21.18
C MET A 1 23.13 -17.96 -20.20
N THR A 2 23.38 -18.20 -18.90
CA THR A 2 22.40 -17.95 -17.84
C THR A 2 22.13 -16.44 -17.77
N MET A 3 20.87 -16.01 -17.94
CA MET A 3 20.52 -14.58 -17.87
C MET A 3 19.93 -14.26 -16.49
N PRO A 4 20.62 -13.50 -15.63
CA PRO A 4 20.08 -13.05 -14.36
C PRO A 4 19.08 -11.91 -14.55
N PHE A 5 17.91 -12.09 -13.93
CA PHE A 5 16.88 -11.07 -13.78
C PHE A 5 16.93 -10.49 -12.37
N PHE A 6 16.83 -9.16 -12.27
CA PHE A 6 16.67 -8.43 -11.02
C PHE A 6 15.27 -7.83 -10.97
N LEU A 7 14.43 -8.33 -10.07
CA LEU A 7 13.07 -7.85 -9.84
C LEU A 7 13.10 -6.98 -8.59
N ILE A 8 13.04 -5.67 -8.79
CA ILE A 8 13.20 -4.66 -7.75
C ILE A 8 11.81 -4.25 -7.26
N ASP A 9 11.55 -4.55 -6.00
CA ASP A 9 10.41 -4.03 -5.25
C ASP A 9 10.76 -2.61 -4.77
N PHE A 10 10.28 -1.60 -5.51
CA PHE A 10 10.60 -0.20 -5.25
C PHE A 10 9.81 0.39 -4.07
N GLU A 11 8.74 -0.28 -3.62
CA GLU A 11 8.01 0.13 -2.42
C GLU A 11 8.83 -0.19 -1.16
N ASN A 12 9.46 -1.36 -1.13
CA ASN A 12 10.26 -1.82 -0.01
C ASN A 12 11.73 -1.34 -0.05
N VAL A 13 12.33 -1.24 -1.25
CA VAL A 13 13.75 -0.91 -1.42
C VAL A 13 13.95 0.22 -2.42
N GLN A 14 14.66 1.26 -1.98
CA GLN A 14 15.27 2.25 -2.86
C GLN A 14 16.73 1.84 -3.11
N PRO A 15 17.04 1.14 -4.21
CA PRO A 15 18.40 0.66 -4.47
C PRO A 15 19.33 1.84 -4.76
N LYS A 16 20.39 1.97 -3.96
CA LYS A 16 21.40 3.04 -4.12
C LYS A 16 22.56 2.62 -5.02
N ALA A 17 22.85 1.33 -5.07
CA ALA A 17 24.01 0.77 -5.75
C ALA A 17 23.62 0.03 -7.06
N LEU A 18 22.84 0.70 -7.92
CA LEU A 18 22.51 0.18 -9.26
C LEU A 18 23.73 0.12 -10.18
N ASP A 19 24.72 0.98 -9.95
CA ASP A 19 26.00 1.03 -10.69
C ASP A 19 26.84 -0.25 -10.55
N ARG A 20 26.46 -1.16 -9.62
CA ARG A 20 27.03 -2.50 -9.50
C ARG A 20 26.69 -3.40 -10.70
N LEU A 21 25.56 -3.15 -11.37
CA LEU A 21 25.06 -3.98 -12.47
C LEU A 21 25.67 -3.55 -13.81
N ARG A 22 25.92 -4.51 -14.71
CA ARG A 22 26.44 -4.25 -16.05
C ARG A 22 25.34 -4.36 -17.11
N PRO A 23 25.17 -3.36 -18.01
CA PRO A 23 24.32 -3.49 -19.19
C PRO A 23 24.68 -4.70 -20.04
N GLY A 24 23.71 -5.36 -20.68
CA GLY A 24 23.92 -6.58 -21.47
C GLY A 24 24.13 -7.88 -20.67
N GLU A 25 24.59 -7.81 -19.41
CA GLU A 25 24.79 -8.99 -18.56
C GLU A 25 23.57 -9.33 -17.70
N HIS A 26 22.68 -8.35 -17.45
CA HIS A 26 21.58 -8.47 -16.49
C HIS A 26 20.32 -7.78 -17.01
N ARG A 27 19.14 -8.34 -16.72
CA ARG A 27 17.84 -7.71 -17.05
C ARG A 27 17.16 -7.22 -15.78
N ILE A 28 16.75 -5.96 -15.75
CA ILE A 28 16.22 -5.28 -14.56
C ILE A 28 14.74 -4.96 -14.78
N LYS A 29 13.92 -5.24 -13.76
CA LYS A 29 12.49 -4.93 -13.74
C LYS A 29 12.14 -4.25 -12.42
N VAL A 30 11.81 -2.97 -12.49
CA VAL A 30 11.47 -2.15 -11.31
C VAL A 30 9.95 -2.08 -11.19
N PHE A 31 9.42 -2.67 -10.13
CA PHE A 31 7.99 -2.69 -9.86
C PHE A 31 7.60 -1.49 -9.01
N LEU A 32 6.61 -0.73 -9.48
CA LEU A 32 6.14 0.51 -8.87
C LEU A 32 4.67 0.34 -8.48
N GLY A 33 4.32 0.65 -7.23
CA GLY A 33 2.93 0.70 -6.77
C GLY A 33 2.07 1.65 -7.62
N GLN A 34 0.75 1.42 -7.70
CA GLN A 34 -0.17 2.22 -8.55
C GLN A 34 -0.01 3.74 -8.34
N HIS A 35 0.19 4.20 -7.11
CA HIS A 35 0.32 5.62 -6.77
C HIS A 35 1.74 6.19 -6.93
N GLN A 36 2.74 5.35 -7.25
CA GLN A 36 4.14 5.74 -7.36
C GLN A 36 4.49 6.33 -8.74
N GLY A 37 3.79 7.40 -9.12
CA GLY A 37 3.97 8.11 -10.40
C GLY A 37 5.17 9.05 -10.46
N ARG A 38 6.12 8.98 -9.52
CA ARG A 38 7.35 9.80 -9.48
C ARG A 38 8.55 8.96 -9.12
N LEU A 39 9.62 9.12 -9.90
CA LEU A 39 10.92 8.49 -9.68
C LEU A 39 11.98 9.56 -9.39
N MET A 40 13.00 9.18 -8.61
CA MET A 40 14.16 10.05 -8.36
C MET A 40 15.03 10.10 -9.62
N LEU A 41 15.53 11.29 -9.98
CA LEU A 41 16.36 11.46 -11.18
C LEU A 41 17.63 10.59 -11.15
N GLU A 42 18.18 10.33 -9.96
CA GLU A 42 19.31 9.44 -9.72
C GLU A 42 19.02 7.99 -10.15
N LEU A 43 17.86 7.44 -9.75
CA LEU A 43 17.40 6.11 -10.18
C LEU A 43 17.27 6.02 -11.71
N VAL A 44 16.72 7.06 -12.33
CA VAL A 44 16.52 7.10 -13.79
C VAL A 44 17.86 7.19 -14.51
N ARG A 45 18.79 8.00 -14.03
CA ARG A 45 20.16 8.10 -14.59
C ARG A 45 20.95 6.81 -14.43
N ALA A 46 20.81 6.09 -13.32
CA ALA A 46 21.48 4.81 -13.10
C ALA A 46 20.93 3.70 -14.02
N LEU A 47 19.63 3.72 -14.35
CA LEU A 47 19.01 2.72 -15.22
C LEU A 47 19.03 3.08 -16.72
N GLN A 48 19.20 4.35 -17.08
CA GLN A 48 19.25 4.81 -18.48
C GLN A 48 20.30 4.09 -19.35
N PRO A 49 21.52 3.76 -18.88
CA PRO A 49 22.52 3.02 -19.66
C PRO A 49 22.12 1.57 -20.02
N PHE A 50 21.14 0.98 -19.33
CA PHE A 50 20.69 -0.39 -19.59
C PHE A 50 19.76 -0.50 -20.81
N GLY A 51 19.20 0.62 -21.30
CA GLY A 51 18.34 0.62 -22.48
C GLY A 51 17.20 -0.40 -22.40
N SER A 52 17.17 -1.36 -23.32
CA SER A 52 16.17 -2.44 -23.39
C SER A 52 16.29 -3.53 -22.31
N ASP A 53 17.35 -3.49 -21.50
CA ASP A 53 17.53 -4.43 -20.40
C ASP A 53 16.85 -3.98 -19.11
N ALA A 54 16.53 -2.69 -18.96
CA ALA A 54 15.79 -2.15 -17.81
C ALA A 54 14.36 -1.75 -18.18
N GLU A 55 13.39 -2.12 -17.34
CA GLU A 55 11.97 -1.79 -17.52
C GLU A 55 11.35 -1.31 -16.20
N TYR A 56 10.56 -0.23 -16.26
CA TYR A 56 9.69 0.22 -15.17
C TYR A 56 8.29 -0.34 -15.35
N ILE A 57 7.76 -1.01 -14.33
CA ILE A 57 6.46 -1.69 -14.36
C ILE A 57 5.59 -1.07 -13.26
N GLN A 58 4.73 -0.13 -13.65
CA GLN A 58 3.72 0.41 -12.74
C GLN A 58 2.52 -0.53 -12.68
N ILE A 59 2.27 -1.08 -11.49
CA ILE A 59 1.16 -2.02 -11.28
C ILE A 59 -0.20 -1.30 -11.32
N GLN A 60 -1.23 -2.05 -11.67
CA GLN A 60 -2.62 -1.58 -11.60
C GLN A 60 -3.30 -2.18 -10.38
N GLY A 61 -4.10 -1.37 -9.68
CA GLY A 61 -4.73 -1.73 -8.42
C GLY A 61 -3.87 -1.44 -7.19
N SER A 62 -4.56 -1.20 -6.07
CA SER A 62 -3.97 -0.93 -4.76
C SER A 62 -4.50 -1.95 -3.74
N GLY A 63 -3.60 -2.59 -3.00
CA GLY A 63 -3.95 -3.52 -1.93
C GLY A 63 -2.70 -3.97 -1.18
N PRO A 64 -2.86 -4.69 -0.05
CA PRO A 64 -1.76 -5.38 0.59
C PRO A 64 -1.06 -6.30 -0.42
N ASP A 65 0.27 -6.31 -0.39
CA ASP A 65 1.13 -7.24 -1.15
C ASP A 65 0.89 -7.19 -2.68
N ALA A 66 0.31 -6.10 -3.19
CA ALA A 66 -0.07 -5.97 -4.59
C ALA A 66 1.15 -5.98 -5.53
N VAL A 67 2.28 -5.40 -5.09
CA VAL A 67 3.56 -5.46 -5.79
C VAL A 67 4.09 -6.90 -5.82
N ASP A 68 4.03 -7.61 -4.69
CA ASP A 68 4.50 -8.98 -4.53
C ASP A 68 3.80 -9.96 -5.48
N PHE A 69 2.48 -9.86 -5.61
CA PHE A 69 1.73 -10.67 -6.57
C PHE A 69 2.12 -10.40 -8.02
N HIS A 70 2.41 -9.15 -8.37
CA HIS A 70 2.91 -8.80 -9.70
C HIS A 70 4.33 -9.36 -9.93
N ILE A 71 5.22 -9.26 -8.94
CA ILE A 71 6.56 -9.86 -8.99
C ILE A 71 6.46 -11.37 -9.18
N ALA A 72 5.62 -12.07 -8.41
CA ALA A 72 5.40 -13.51 -8.52
C ALA A 72 4.88 -13.92 -9.91
N PHE A 73 3.88 -13.21 -10.44
CA PHE A 73 3.36 -13.43 -11.79
C PHE A 73 4.45 -13.21 -12.87
N TYR A 74 5.24 -12.16 -12.75
CA TYR A 74 6.33 -11.87 -13.70
C TYR A 74 7.43 -12.95 -13.66
N ILE A 75 7.79 -13.47 -12.48
CA ILE A 75 8.74 -14.59 -12.37
C ILE A 75 8.18 -15.82 -13.09
N GLY A 76 6.93 -16.20 -12.84
CA GLY A 76 6.30 -17.34 -13.52
C GLY A 76 6.31 -17.19 -15.04
N ARG A 77 5.93 -16.01 -15.55
CA ARG A 77 5.93 -15.70 -16.99
C ARG A 77 7.33 -15.72 -17.61
N LEU A 78 8.32 -15.17 -16.90
CA LEU A 78 9.71 -15.13 -17.37
C LEU A 78 10.39 -16.49 -17.30
N ALA A 79 10.10 -17.31 -16.29
CA ALA A 79 10.63 -18.68 -16.18
C ALA A 79 10.12 -19.57 -17.32
N ALA A 80 8.85 -19.42 -17.71
CA ALA A 80 8.29 -20.10 -18.87
C ALA A 80 8.93 -19.64 -20.20
N ALA A 81 9.21 -18.34 -20.35
CA ALA A 81 9.86 -17.79 -21.56
C ALA A 81 11.38 -18.04 -21.62
N HIS A 82 12.03 -18.17 -20.46
CA HIS A 82 13.48 -18.29 -20.32
C HIS A 82 13.84 -19.38 -19.29
N PRO A 83 13.82 -20.68 -19.66
CA PRO A 83 14.08 -21.78 -18.74
C PRO A 83 15.47 -21.80 -18.10
N GLN A 84 16.44 -21.04 -18.64
CA GLN A 84 17.80 -20.87 -18.10
C GLN A 84 17.99 -19.53 -17.36
N ALA A 85 16.92 -18.82 -17.03
CA ALA A 85 16.99 -17.58 -16.26
C ALA A 85 17.21 -17.84 -14.76
N THR A 86 17.94 -16.95 -14.10
CA THR A 86 18.00 -16.87 -12.63
C THR A 86 17.29 -15.61 -12.16
N PHE A 87 16.59 -15.68 -11.03
CA PHE A 87 15.73 -14.61 -10.54
C PHE A 87 16.21 -14.09 -9.18
N ASN A 88 16.40 -12.78 -9.09
CA ASN A 88 16.86 -12.09 -7.88
C ASN A 88 15.79 -11.07 -7.48
N ILE A 89 15.02 -11.37 -6.44
CA ILE A 89 14.04 -10.45 -5.86
C ILE A 89 14.80 -9.50 -4.93
N ILE A 90 14.82 -8.21 -5.26
CA ILE A 90 15.43 -7.17 -4.42
C ILE A 90 14.33 -6.59 -3.53
N SER A 91 14.16 -7.19 -2.35
CA SER A 91 13.22 -6.76 -1.30
C SER A 91 13.70 -7.21 0.08
N LYS A 92 13.43 -6.40 1.10
CA LYS A 92 13.66 -6.78 2.51
C LYS A 92 12.46 -7.55 3.09
N ASP A 93 11.32 -7.59 2.40
CA ASP A 93 10.17 -8.36 2.86
C ASP A 93 10.45 -9.87 2.83
N ARG A 94 10.11 -10.56 3.93
CA ARG A 94 10.20 -12.02 4.03
C ARG A 94 8.96 -12.72 3.46
N GLY A 95 7.93 -11.97 3.04
CA GLY A 95 6.74 -12.47 2.35
C GLY A 95 7.04 -13.28 1.08
N PHE A 96 8.17 -13.01 0.41
CA PHE A 96 8.62 -13.81 -0.73
C PHE A 96 9.33 -15.12 -0.34
N ASP A 97 9.74 -15.35 0.91
CA ASP A 97 10.49 -16.55 1.29
C ASP A 97 9.73 -17.88 0.99
N PRO A 98 8.39 -17.98 1.16
CA PRO A 98 7.60 -19.12 0.69
C PRO A 98 7.59 -19.28 -0.83
N LEU A 99 7.49 -18.18 -1.59
CA LEU A 99 7.55 -18.19 -3.05
C LEU A 99 8.90 -18.71 -3.54
N VAL A 100 10.01 -18.20 -2.99
CA VAL A 100 11.38 -18.62 -3.33
C VAL A 100 11.55 -20.13 -3.12
N ARG A 101 11.07 -20.67 -1.99
CA ARG A 101 11.12 -22.13 -1.74
C ARG A 101 10.30 -22.92 -2.76
N HIS A 102 9.10 -22.44 -3.09
CA HIS A 102 8.24 -23.13 -4.06
C HIS A 102 8.86 -23.12 -5.47
N LEU A 103 9.40 -21.99 -5.93
CA LEU A 103 10.13 -21.90 -7.20
C LEU A 103 11.32 -22.87 -7.25
N GLY A 104 12.06 -23.03 -6.14
CA GLY A 104 13.10 -24.05 -6.01
C GLY A 104 12.60 -25.48 -6.20
N THR A 105 11.39 -25.82 -5.73
CA THR A 105 10.78 -27.16 -5.98
C THR A 105 10.40 -27.40 -7.44
N LEU A 106 10.25 -26.33 -8.24
CA LEU A 106 9.99 -26.38 -9.68
C LEU A 106 11.27 -26.32 -10.52
N GLY A 107 12.45 -26.32 -9.89
CA GLY A 107 13.75 -26.15 -10.57
C GLY A 107 14.03 -24.70 -11.02
N ILE A 108 13.19 -23.74 -10.64
CA ILE A 108 13.35 -22.32 -11.00
C ILE A 108 14.32 -21.68 -9.99
N ALA A 109 15.52 -21.33 -10.47
CA ALA A 109 16.55 -20.68 -9.66
C ALA A 109 16.12 -19.26 -9.27
N CYS A 110 15.67 -19.09 -8.03
CA CYS A 110 15.22 -17.81 -7.47
C CYS A 110 15.83 -17.59 -6.08
N GLN A 111 16.19 -16.35 -5.77
CA GLN A 111 16.61 -15.92 -4.44
C GLN A 111 16.08 -14.52 -4.12
N ARG A 112 15.95 -14.20 -2.83
CA ARG A 112 15.65 -12.85 -2.35
C ARG A 112 16.88 -12.24 -1.68
N LEU A 113 17.20 -11.01 -2.06
CA LEU A 113 18.30 -10.22 -1.52
C LEU A 113 17.76 -8.87 -0.99
N PRO A 114 18.29 -8.34 0.13
CA PRO A 114 17.85 -7.07 0.70
C PRO A 114 18.36 -5.84 -0.08
N GLU A 115 19.36 -6.03 -0.93
CA GLU A 115 19.99 -5.05 -1.81
C GLU A 115 20.61 -5.79 -3.02
N ILE A 116 20.92 -5.05 -4.08
CA ILE A 116 21.65 -5.54 -5.25
C ILE A 116 23.07 -5.98 -4.83
N PRO A 117 23.48 -7.24 -5.10
CA PRO A 117 24.81 -7.74 -4.81
C PRO A 117 25.86 -7.11 -5.75
N ASP A 118 27.11 -7.06 -5.32
CA ASP A 118 28.22 -6.75 -6.22
C ASP A 118 28.31 -7.81 -7.33
N SER A 119 28.50 -7.39 -8.59
CA SER A 119 28.44 -8.24 -9.80
C SER A 119 29.62 -9.22 -9.98
N GLY A 120 30.24 -9.63 -8.87
CA GLY A 120 31.28 -10.67 -8.82
C GLY A 120 30.77 -12.06 -8.44
N LEU A 121 29.53 -12.21 -7.94
CA LEU A 121 28.95 -13.51 -7.60
C LEU A 121 27.83 -13.91 -8.57
N ALA A 122 28.16 -14.77 -9.52
CA ALA A 122 27.17 -15.68 -10.09
C ALA A 122 26.68 -16.63 -8.97
N PRO A 123 25.37 -16.72 -8.67
CA PRO A 123 24.86 -17.78 -7.81
C PRO A 123 25.03 -19.11 -8.57
N GLY A 124 25.99 -19.91 -8.13
CA GLY A 124 26.27 -21.23 -8.70
C GLY A 124 25.05 -22.14 -8.66
N ALA A 125 24.95 -23.01 -9.67
CA ALA A 125 23.90 -24.02 -9.72
C ALA A 125 24.00 -25.03 -8.56
N ALA A 126 22.90 -25.74 -8.32
CA ALA A 126 22.74 -26.89 -7.44
C ALA A 126 22.68 -26.65 -5.91
N ALA A 127 21.45 -26.57 -5.40
CA ALA A 127 21.04 -27.37 -4.23
C ALA A 127 19.51 -27.55 -4.19
N ALA A 128 19.02 -28.70 -4.66
CA ALA A 128 17.69 -29.23 -4.38
C ALA A 128 17.79 -30.77 -4.28
N PRO A 129 16.86 -31.46 -3.60
CA PRO A 129 16.51 -31.21 -2.21
C PRO A 129 16.62 -32.50 -1.36
N ALA A 130 16.88 -32.37 -0.05
CA ALA A 130 16.75 -33.50 0.88
C ALA A 130 15.31 -33.57 1.42
N ALA A 131 14.61 -34.67 1.12
CA ALA A 131 13.31 -34.99 1.69
C ALA A 131 13.45 -36.01 2.84
N GLY A 132 12.55 -35.92 3.83
CA GLY A 132 12.47 -36.84 4.97
C GLY A 132 13.06 -36.26 6.28
N GLY A 133 12.35 -36.28 7.41
CA GLY A 133 10.98 -36.72 7.62
C GLY A 133 10.53 -36.58 9.08
N ALA A 134 9.29 -37.00 9.36
CA ALA A 134 8.71 -37.34 10.66
C ALA A 134 8.83 -36.34 11.85
N LYS A 135 7.66 -35.82 12.23
CA LYS A 135 7.35 -35.31 13.58
C LYS A 135 7.25 -36.48 14.57
N PRO A 136 7.52 -36.27 15.88
CA PRO A 136 6.51 -36.63 16.86
C PRO A 136 6.17 -35.51 17.86
N ALA A 137 4.96 -35.56 18.42
CA ALA A 137 4.55 -34.72 19.54
C ALA A 137 5.09 -35.34 20.87
N ARG A 138 5.21 -34.62 21.99
CA ARG A 138 4.08 -34.18 22.84
C ARG A 138 4.51 -33.25 23.99
N SER A 139 3.67 -32.23 24.21
CA SER A 139 3.14 -31.70 25.49
C SER A 139 4.01 -31.47 26.74
N GLY A 140 3.95 -30.23 27.25
CA GLY A 140 4.16 -29.88 28.67
C GLY A 140 3.54 -28.51 28.97
N LYS A 141 2.49 -28.47 29.81
CA LYS A 141 1.84 -27.20 30.23
C LYS A 141 2.45 -26.70 31.54
N ALA A 142 2.67 -25.39 31.65
CA ALA A 142 2.48 -24.65 32.91
C ALA A 142 2.16 -23.18 32.58
N ALA A 143 1.17 -22.61 33.25
CA ALA A 143 0.73 -21.23 33.04
C ALA A 143 0.99 -20.38 34.28
N ARG A 144 1.29 -19.09 34.11
CA ARG A 144 1.06 -18.09 35.15
C ARG A 144 0.73 -16.69 34.59
N VAL A 145 -0.44 -16.22 34.97
CA VAL A 145 -0.99 -14.85 34.84
C VAL A 145 -0.22 -13.93 35.82
N VAL A 146 0.06 -12.63 35.59
CA VAL A 146 -0.85 -11.47 35.70
C VAL A 146 -0.28 -10.18 35.08
N LYS A 147 -1.15 -9.44 34.38
CA LYS A 147 -1.46 -7.99 34.45
C LYS A 147 -0.38 -6.89 34.60
N ALA A 148 -0.66 -5.82 33.83
CA ALA A 148 -0.63 -4.38 34.16
C ALA A 148 0.54 -3.52 33.64
N ALA A 149 0.15 -2.46 32.93
CA ALA A 149 0.97 -1.28 32.66
C ALA A 149 1.02 -0.35 33.89
N PRO A 150 1.90 0.68 33.88
CA PRO A 150 1.36 2.00 33.52
C PRO A 150 2.29 2.88 32.65
N LYS A 151 1.67 3.86 31.97
CA LYS A 151 2.28 5.13 31.55
C LYS A 151 2.14 6.14 32.69
N PRO A 152 3.08 7.07 32.91
CA PRO A 152 3.17 8.31 32.10
C PRO A 152 4.54 8.40 31.38
N ALA A 153 5.04 9.51 30.80
CA ALA A 153 4.56 10.89 30.78
C ALA A 153 4.69 11.59 29.40
N ALA A 154 5.19 12.83 29.38
CA ALA A 154 5.10 13.80 28.29
C ALA A 154 6.14 14.94 28.46
N LYS A 155 6.72 15.43 27.35
CA LYS A 155 7.30 16.78 27.04
C LYS A 155 8.29 16.63 25.83
N ALA A 156 8.56 17.63 24.96
CA ALA A 156 7.80 18.81 24.51
C ALA A 156 8.46 19.46 23.25
N VAL A 157 7.67 20.25 22.51
CA VAL A 157 7.99 21.37 21.56
C VAL A 157 9.09 21.28 20.47
N ALA A 158 8.66 21.46 19.21
CA ALA A 158 9.24 22.41 18.22
C ALA A 158 8.18 22.64 17.10
N LYS A 159 7.35 23.70 17.14
CA LYS A 159 7.55 25.05 16.55
C LYS A 159 8.05 25.08 15.08
N ALA A 160 7.12 25.28 14.15
CA ALA A 160 7.28 26.15 12.98
C ALA A 160 5.90 26.67 12.54
N ALA A 161 5.82 27.95 12.15
CA ALA A 161 4.59 28.66 11.79
C ALA A 161 4.70 29.20 10.33
N PRO A 162 3.69 29.92 9.78
CA PRO A 162 3.24 29.66 8.41
C PRO A 162 3.81 30.61 7.34
N LYS A 163 3.54 30.28 6.07
CA LYS A 163 3.49 31.25 4.97
C LYS A 163 2.19 31.11 4.17
N ALA A 164 1.49 32.25 4.02
CA ALA A 164 0.53 32.49 2.93
C ALA A 164 1.31 33.04 1.70
N VAL A 165 0.75 33.39 0.54
CA VAL A 165 -0.63 33.49 0.04
C VAL A 165 -0.59 33.18 -1.47
N ALA A 166 -1.66 32.64 -2.07
CA ALA A 166 -1.95 32.84 -3.50
C ALA A 166 -3.47 32.69 -3.76
N LYS A 167 -4.15 33.80 -4.05
CA LYS A 167 -5.52 33.79 -4.59
C LYS A 167 -5.47 33.53 -6.10
N VAL A 168 -6.36 32.70 -6.63
CA VAL A 168 -7.09 33.00 -7.89
C VAL A 168 -8.50 32.43 -7.80
N ALA A 169 -9.47 33.30 -8.10
CA ALA A 169 -10.84 33.06 -8.58
C ALA A 169 -11.22 34.33 -9.39
N PRO A 170 -12.25 34.36 -10.25
CA PRO A 170 -13.34 33.39 -10.44
C PRO A 170 -13.63 33.06 -11.93
N ALA A 171 -14.90 32.71 -12.23
CA ALA A 171 -15.55 32.38 -13.53
C ALA A 171 -15.45 30.90 -13.99
N ASP A 172 -16.54 30.21 -14.38
CA ASP A 172 -17.98 30.56 -14.31
C ASP A 172 -18.88 29.28 -14.27
N PRO A 173 -20.19 29.38 -13.94
CA PRO A 173 -20.98 28.25 -13.46
C PRO A 173 -21.63 27.39 -14.56
N LYS A 174 -21.77 26.08 -14.31
CA LYS A 174 -22.65 25.21 -15.10
C LYS A 174 -23.47 24.22 -14.25
N CYS A 175 -24.79 24.45 -14.32
CA CYS A 175 -25.92 23.54 -14.04
C CYS A 175 -26.12 23.00 -12.60
N PRO A 176 -27.33 23.18 -12.01
CA PRO A 176 -27.65 22.61 -10.70
C PRO A 176 -27.91 21.09 -10.76
N PRO A 177 -27.61 20.33 -9.71
CA PRO A 177 -28.07 18.94 -9.60
C PRO A 177 -29.58 18.91 -9.37
N GLY A 178 -30.32 18.29 -10.28
CA GLY A 178 -31.78 18.19 -10.23
C GLY A 178 -32.32 17.41 -9.00
N PRO A 179 -33.66 17.43 -8.80
CA PRO A 179 -34.30 17.04 -7.54
C PRO A 179 -34.04 15.59 -7.08
N ALA A 180 -33.69 14.67 -7.99
CA ALA A 180 -33.49 13.26 -7.67
C ALA A 180 -32.33 12.97 -6.69
N LYS A 181 -31.22 13.73 -6.75
CA LYS A 181 -30.05 13.50 -5.85
C LYS A 181 -30.25 14.06 -4.44
N VAL A 182 -31.15 15.03 -4.27
CA VAL A 182 -31.41 15.67 -2.96
C VAL A 182 -32.25 14.75 -2.05
N VAL A 183 -33.17 13.99 -2.64
CA VAL A 183 -34.05 13.05 -1.92
C VAL A 183 -33.25 11.91 -1.29
N THR A 184 -32.29 11.32 -2.03
CA THR A 184 -31.42 10.26 -1.51
C THR A 184 -30.47 10.75 -0.42
N ALA A 185 -29.96 11.98 -0.53
CA ALA A 185 -29.12 12.59 0.51
C ALA A 185 -29.87 12.79 1.84
N ARG A 186 -31.12 13.26 1.80
CA ARG A 186 -31.96 13.46 2.98
C ARG A 186 -32.35 12.13 3.65
N ALA A 187 -32.65 11.10 2.85
CA ALA A 187 -32.90 9.74 3.35
C ALA A 187 -31.62 9.13 3.98
N GLY A 188 -30.48 9.27 3.32
CA GLY A 188 -29.17 8.84 3.83
C GLY A 188 -28.80 9.48 5.17
N ALA A 189 -29.08 10.77 5.34
CA ALA A 189 -28.84 11.49 6.60
C ALA A 189 -29.61 10.87 7.80
N ALA A 190 -30.84 10.40 7.61
CA ALA A 190 -31.61 9.71 8.66
C ALA A 190 -30.95 8.37 9.07
N THR A 191 -30.54 7.57 8.10
CA THR A 191 -29.82 6.30 8.32
C THR A 191 -28.49 6.51 9.05
N VAL A 192 -27.74 7.56 8.67
CA VAL A 192 -26.49 7.96 9.34
C VAL A 192 -26.74 8.34 10.80
N VAL A 193 -27.77 9.14 11.10
CA VAL A 193 -28.12 9.49 12.50
C VAL A 193 -28.48 8.26 13.33
N ALA A 194 -29.31 7.36 12.79
CA ALA A 194 -29.70 6.13 13.49
C ALA A 194 -28.50 5.23 13.81
N ARG A 195 -27.52 5.15 12.91
CA ARG A 195 -26.29 4.36 13.09
C ARG A 195 -25.28 5.04 14.01
N LEU A 196 -25.15 6.38 13.94
CA LEU A 196 -24.36 7.19 14.88
C LEU A 196 -24.90 7.14 16.32
N LYS A 197 -26.23 7.08 16.53
CA LYS A 197 -26.82 6.85 17.86
C LYS A 197 -26.39 5.50 18.47
N LYS A 198 -26.20 4.46 17.65
CA LYS A 198 -25.74 3.12 18.08
C LYS A 198 -24.22 3.00 18.29
N MET A 199 -23.42 3.99 17.93
CA MET A 199 -21.96 3.95 18.08
C MET A 199 -21.50 4.40 19.47
N ARG A 200 -20.71 3.55 20.16
CA ARG A 200 -20.13 3.85 21.48
C ARG A 200 -19.09 4.97 21.45
N THR A 201 -18.47 5.21 20.30
CA THR A 201 -17.49 6.28 20.06
C THR A 201 -17.89 7.07 18.82
N ARG A 202 -18.17 8.37 18.99
CA ARG A 202 -18.63 9.25 17.91
C ARG A 202 -17.43 9.96 17.24
N PRO A 203 -17.29 9.98 15.90
CA PRO A 203 -16.18 10.64 15.21
C PRO A 203 -16.05 12.14 15.53
N ALA A 204 -15.04 12.54 16.30
CA ALA A 204 -14.85 13.94 16.73
C ALA A 204 -14.22 14.87 15.67
N ARG A 205 -13.82 14.35 14.50
CA ARG A 205 -13.15 15.08 13.42
C ARG A 205 -13.86 14.88 12.09
N LEU A 206 -13.89 15.94 11.27
CA LEU A 206 -14.61 15.94 9.99
C LEU A 206 -14.11 14.87 9.01
N GLY A 207 -12.78 14.69 8.90
CA GLY A 207 -12.20 13.63 8.06
C GLY A 207 -12.63 12.22 8.51
N THR A 208 -12.62 11.96 9.82
CA THR A 208 -13.07 10.67 10.37
C THR A 208 -14.57 10.46 10.13
N LEU A 209 -15.39 11.50 10.25
CA LEU A 209 -16.82 11.42 9.92
C LEU A 209 -17.05 11.09 8.45
N ARG A 210 -16.30 11.70 7.51
CA ARG A 210 -16.36 11.37 6.06
C ARG A 210 -16.04 9.89 5.83
N SER A 211 -14.92 9.38 6.37
CA SER A 211 -14.54 7.97 6.24
C SER A 211 -15.59 7.03 6.85
N SER A 212 -16.14 7.36 8.02
CA SER A 212 -17.22 6.56 8.64
C SER A 212 -18.49 6.57 7.81
N ILE A 213 -18.91 7.71 7.24
CA ILE A 213 -20.09 7.77 6.36
C ILE A 213 -19.87 6.94 5.11
N ARG A 214 -18.72 7.06 4.43
CA ARG A 214 -18.38 6.23 3.26
C ARG A 214 -18.45 4.74 3.58
N ALA A 215 -17.95 4.31 4.74
CA ALA A 215 -17.98 2.91 5.18
C ALA A 215 -19.36 2.40 5.64
N MET A 216 -20.35 3.28 5.87
CA MET A 216 -21.70 2.89 6.31
C MET A 216 -22.66 2.54 5.17
N PHE A 217 -22.29 2.82 3.92
CA PHE A 217 -23.08 2.54 2.72
C PHE A 217 -22.36 1.57 1.79
N VAL A 218 -23.11 0.62 1.22
CA VAL A 218 -22.67 -0.30 0.17
C VAL A 218 -23.73 -0.24 -0.93
N PRO A 219 -23.39 0.15 -2.18
CA PRO A 219 -22.08 0.61 -2.65
C PRO A 219 -21.63 1.93 -1.97
N ALA A 220 -20.33 2.21 -2.04
CA ALA A 220 -19.74 3.39 -1.41
C ALA A 220 -20.19 4.70 -2.09
N LEU A 221 -20.48 5.71 -1.27
CA LEU A 221 -20.87 7.04 -1.75
C LEU A 221 -19.68 7.81 -2.36
N ASP A 222 -19.95 8.46 -3.50
CA ASP A 222 -19.08 9.44 -4.14
C ASP A 222 -18.93 10.70 -3.26
N ASP A 223 -17.82 11.42 -3.40
CA ASP A 223 -17.53 12.60 -2.55
C ASP A 223 -18.60 13.69 -2.67
N ALA A 224 -19.21 13.88 -3.85
CA ALA A 224 -20.26 14.88 -4.05
C ALA A 224 -21.56 14.52 -3.30
N THR A 225 -22.01 13.26 -3.36
CA THR A 225 -23.19 12.84 -2.57
C THR A 225 -22.88 12.77 -1.07
N LEU A 226 -21.64 12.42 -0.69
CA LEU A 226 -21.21 12.42 0.70
C LEU A 226 -21.23 13.84 1.32
N ASP A 227 -20.91 14.86 0.53
CA ASP A 227 -21.02 16.27 0.93
C ASP A 227 -22.45 16.75 1.01
N ALA A 228 -23.33 16.34 0.09
CA ALA A 228 -24.76 16.60 0.20
C ALA A 228 -25.38 15.96 1.47
N VAL A 229 -24.95 14.76 1.85
CA VAL A 229 -25.36 14.10 3.11
C VAL A 229 -24.84 14.87 4.33
N LEU A 230 -23.59 15.34 4.32
CA LEU A 230 -23.05 16.16 5.41
C LEU A 230 -23.76 17.51 5.54
N GLN A 231 -24.07 18.17 4.42
CA GLN A 231 -24.84 19.41 4.42
C GLN A 231 -26.27 19.18 4.94
N SER A 232 -26.92 18.07 4.56
CA SER A 232 -28.23 17.68 5.12
C SER A 232 -28.16 17.35 6.62
N LEU A 233 -27.05 16.80 7.12
CA LEU A 233 -26.85 16.55 8.56
C LEU A 233 -26.69 17.85 9.35
N GLN A 234 -25.93 18.82 8.81
CA GLN A 234 -25.79 20.17 9.39
C GLN A 234 -27.11 20.94 9.37
N GLY A 235 -27.80 20.96 8.23
CA GLY A 235 -29.12 21.60 8.08
C GLY A 235 -30.20 20.98 8.97
N SER A 236 -30.06 19.72 9.37
CA SER A 236 -30.93 19.06 10.35
C SER A 236 -30.64 19.43 11.82
N GLY A 237 -29.65 20.28 12.10
CA GLY A 237 -29.24 20.70 13.44
C GLY A 237 -28.50 19.65 14.27
N LYS A 238 -28.46 18.39 13.83
CA LYS A 238 -27.94 17.24 14.60
C LYS A 238 -26.41 17.18 14.68
N VAL A 239 -25.71 17.83 13.75
CA VAL A 239 -24.24 17.85 13.68
C VAL A 239 -23.77 19.29 13.44
N LYS A 240 -23.01 19.85 14.38
CA LYS A 240 -22.36 21.16 14.24
C LYS A 240 -20.88 20.95 13.96
N VAL A 241 -20.45 21.38 12.77
CA VAL A 241 -19.02 21.39 12.39
C VAL A 241 -18.42 22.74 12.76
N SER A 242 -17.31 22.73 13.49
CA SER A 242 -16.51 23.92 13.79
C SER A 242 -15.08 23.67 13.30
N GLY A 243 -14.80 24.13 12.08
CA GLY A 243 -13.55 23.84 11.36
C GLY A 243 -13.31 22.34 11.20
N THR A 244 -12.29 21.82 11.87
CA THR A 244 -11.93 20.39 11.86
C THR A 244 -12.69 19.55 12.90
N LYS A 245 -13.36 20.17 13.88
CA LYS A 245 -14.04 19.47 14.98
C LYS A 245 -15.51 19.26 14.67
N VAL A 246 -16.01 18.06 14.97
CA VAL A 246 -17.42 17.69 14.86
C VAL A 246 -18.01 17.62 16.27
N THR A 247 -19.06 18.41 16.51
CA THR A 247 -19.86 18.35 17.74
C THR A 247 -21.24 17.78 17.38
N TYR A 248 -21.70 16.79 18.14
CA TYR A 248 -23.00 16.16 17.94
C TYR A 248 -24.01 16.80 18.87
N SER A 249 -24.95 17.56 18.32
CA SER A 249 -26.14 18.07 19.02
C SER A 249 -27.26 17.02 19.01
N VAL A 250 -26.87 15.74 19.16
CA VAL A 250 -27.80 14.62 19.30
C VAL A 250 -28.06 14.45 20.79
N GLU A 251 -28.98 15.25 21.30
CA GLU A 251 -29.71 14.93 22.52
C GLU A 251 -30.55 13.65 22.30
N ALA A 252 -30.78 12.94 23.41
CA ALA A 252 -31.41 11.62 23.58
C ALA A 252 -31.81 10.85 22.30
#